data_AF-A0A0R2PS42-F1
#
_entry.id   AF-A0A0R2PS42-F1
#
_cell.length_a   1.000
_cell.length_b   1.000
_cell.length_c   1.000
_cell.angle_alpha   90.00
_cell.angle_beta   90.00
_cell.angle_gamma   90.00
#
_symmetry.space_group_name_H-M   'P 1'
#
loop_
_entity.id
_entity.type
_entity.pdbx_description
1 polymer ?
#
loop_
_entity_poly.entity_id
_entity_poly.type
_entity_poly.pdbx_seq_one_letter_code
_entity_poly.pdbx_strand_id
1 'polypeptide(L)'
;MKRLFGLAVAGIRQTPWPLRMMALGMVATITFGVVLSANAPERVPPFLVLASNSYEESELMADESMMAIELDYQAGEALSDEPGSGSVYRLSLEGSPEVVLEQLGKTFGILGSAQESAYFDPRWPGYVLGPEDWSGPSLMLNWQGTGSWYYSNPAAYQDPVCDQVASEGGEEGFTYECENSAAGGELPSAEEAKKSAAETFSATGFTVSPEDIHVLVNDEWGVGVSATVEVEGIPTAMEWSMFWAPGPVLASVAGHAAIPAKEGTFDTISPRDAVPRLASGMWWGAVAASYYAEDELSHGQGALEEFPGGEEGEFQPGEVIEVVVGDFEQTLVMMWDVNGAAWIVPGYILRFGEALWDSAAVTSLEDRVVEIETVTLEAGME
;
A
#
# COMPACT_ATOMS: atom_id res chain seq x y z
N MET A 1 -7.61 34.98 -38.91
CA MET A 1 -8.46 35.67 -39.92
C MET A 1 -7.90 35.39 -41.32
N LYS A 2 -8.60 34.55 -42.10
CA LYS A 2 -8.60 34.44 -43.58
C LYS A 2 -7.33 34.84 -44.35
N ARG A 3 -6.65 33.85 -44.92
CA ARG A 3 -5.80 33.86 -46.13
C ARG A 3 -5.21 32.45 -46.18
N LEU A 4 -5.34 31.59 -47.19
CA LEU A 4 -5.30 31.82 -48.63
C LEU A 4 -5.72 30.52 -49.35
N PHE A 5 -6.18 30.70 -50.60
CA PHE A 5 -6.29 29.71 -51.67
C PHE A 5 -7.46 28.72 -51.68
N GLY A 6 -8.61 29.27 -52.07
CA GLY A 6 -9.57 28.55 -52.91
C GLY A 6 -9.22 28.66 -54.40
N LEU A 7 -9.94 27.84 -55.17
CA LEU A 7 -10.14 27.83 -56.63
C LEU A 7 -9.13 27.06 -57.49
N ALA A 8 -9.42 25.78 -57.67
CA ALA A 8 -9.39 25.15 -59.00
C ALA A 8 -10.71 24.38 -59.21
N VAL A 9 -11.71 25.16 -59.62
CA VAL A 9 -13.03 24.79 -60.15
C VAL A 9 -12.83 24.10 -61.51
N ALA A 10 -13.29 22.84 -61.60
CA ALA A 10 -14.48 22.39 -62.35
C ALA A 10 -14.35 22.32 -63.89
N GLY A 11 -14.78 21.15 -64.39
CA GLY A 11 -14.82 20.80 -65.80
C GLY A 11 -14.91 19.28 -65.96
N ILE A 12 -15.89 18.60 -65.33
CA ILE A 12 -17.24 18.35 -65.88
C ILE A 12 -17.31 17.02 -66.67
N ARG A 13 -18.35 16.24 -66.31
CA ARG A 13 -19.14 15.28 -67.11
C ARG A 13 -18.60 13.86 -67.32
N GLN A 14 -19.49 12.94 -66.90
CA GLN A 14 -19.69 11.55 -67.37
C GLN A 14 -19.02 10.41 -66.60
N THR A 15 -19.46 10.20 -65.35
CA THR A 15 -19.43 8.86 -64.72
C THR A 15 -20.61 8.70 -63.74
N PRO A 16 -21.34 7.55 -63.76
CA PRO A 16 -22.57 7.33 -63.00
C PRO A 16 -22.36 7.11 -61.49
N TRP A 17 -23.46 7.19 -60.71
CA TRP A 17 -23.52 7.33 -59.24
C TRP A 17 -22.80 6.28 -58.35
N PRO A 18 -22.40 5.06 -58.79
CA PRO A 18 -21.66 4.14 -57.91
C PRO A 18 -20.32 4.67 -57.37
N LEU A 19 -19.85 5.83 -57.83
CA LEU A 19 -18.66 6.55 -57.35
C LEU A 19 -18.96 7.66 -56.32
N ARG A 20 -20.19 7.78 -55.81
CA ARG A 20 -20.53 8.73 -54.73
C ARG A 20 -20.61 8.16 -53.32
N MET A 21 -20.49 6.84 -53.14
CA MET A 21 -20.43 6.25 -51.80
C MET A 21 -19.45 5.07 -51.77
N MET A 22 -18.23 5.30 -52.27
CA MET A 22 -17.03 4.65 -51.76
C MET A 22 -16.31 5.65 -50.85
N ALA A 23 -16.54 5.50 -49.56
CA ALA A 23 -15.54 5.71 -48.52
C ALA A 23 -15.94 4.71 -47.41
N LEU A 24 -15.74 3.42 -47.70
CA LEU A 24 -14.60 2.61 -47.23
C LEU A 24 -14.79 2.23 -45.75
N GLY A 25 -15.04 0.98 -45.38
CA GLY A 25 -15.09 -0.26 -46.14
C GLY A 25 -15.45 -1.41 -45.19
N MET A 26 -16.29 -2.31 -45.68
CA MET A 26 -16.61 -3.58 -45.03
C MET A 26 -16.03 -4.70 -45.90
N VAL A 27 -15.65 -5.78 -45.22
CA VAL A 27 -15.54 -7.18 -45.69
C VAL A 27 -14.14 -7.69 -46.05
N ALA A 28 -13.87 -8.80 -45.36
CA ALA A 28 -12.69 -9.63 -45.34
C ALA A 28 -12.59 -10.61 -46.53
N THR A 29 -11.42 -11.26 -46.57
CA THR A 29 -11.11 -12.64 -47.00
C THR A 29 -10.40 -12.91 -48.35
N ILE A 30 -9.10 -13.24 -48.17
CA ILE A 30 -8.36 -14.45 -48.60
C ILE A 30 -7.96 -14.60 -50.09
N THR A 31 -6.64 -14.57 -50.34
CA THR A 31 -5.94 -15.71 -50.96
C THR A 31 -4.42 -15.73 -50.65
N PHE A 32 -3.94 -16.95 -50.44
CA PHE A 32 -2.66 -17.48 -49.96
C PHE A 32 -1.33 -16.96 -50.56
N GLY A 33 -0.29 -16.98 -49.71
CA GLY A 33 1.12 -17.08 -50.11
C GLY A 33 2.08 -17.07 -48.90
N VAL A 34 2.48 -18.26 -48.42
CA VAL A 34 3.42 -18.48 -47.30
C VAL A 34 4.87 -18.41 -47.78
N VAL A 35 5.72 -17.61 -47.12
CA VAL A 35 7.08 -18.00 -46.66
C VAL A 35 7.35 -17.29 -45.32
N LEU A 36 7.80 -18.08 -44.34
CA LEU A 36 8.07 -17.76 -42.94
C LEU A 36 9.42 -17.08 -42.69
N SER A 37 9.54 -16.55 -41.46
CA SER A 37 10.69 -16.11 -40.65
C SER A 37 10.91 -14.58 -40.60
N ALA A 38 11.04 -13.91 -39.44
CA ALA A 38 11.19 -14.34 -38.06
C ALA A 38 10.81 -13.20 -37.07
N ASN A 39 10.33 -13.59 -35.88
CA ASN A 39 10.36 -12.87 -34.59
C ASN A 39 9.96 -11.39 -34.59
N ALA A 40 8.65 -11.12 -34.52
CA ALA A 40 8.17 -10.06 -33.65
C ALA A 40 7.71 -10.76 -32.36
N PRO A 41 8.25 -10.42 -31.17
CA PRO A 41 7.68 -10.95 -29.95
C PRO A 41 6.21 -10.52 -29.91
N GLU A 42 5.33 -11.49 -29.66
CA GLU A 42 3.98 -11.18 -29.19
C GLU A 42 4.18 -10.19 -28.05
N ARG A 43 3.70 -8.94 -28.22
CA ARG A 43 3.54 -8.05 -27.06
C ARG A 43 2.42 -8.67 -26.24
N VAL A 44 2.78 -9.65 -25.42
CA VAL A 44 1.94 -10.13 -24.34
C VAL A 44 1.64 -8.87 -23.53
N PRO A 45 0.37 -8.47 -23.38
CA PRO A 45 0.06 -7.36 -22.51
C PRO A 45 0.67 -7.65 -21.13
N PRO A 46 1.20 -6.63 -20.47
CA PRO A 46 1.80 -6.76 -19.15
C PRO A 46 0.77 -7.37 -18.21
N PHE A 47 1.26 -8.20 -17.31
CA PHE A 47 0.43 -8.98 -16.41
C PHE A 47 -0.08 -8.13 -15.23
N LEU A 48 0.74 -7.17 -14.80
CA LEU A 48 0.46 -6.22 -13.73
C LEU A 48 0.54 -4.80 -14.30
N VAL A 49 -0.45 -3.95 -14.00
CA VAL A 49 -0.39 -2.52 -14.36
C VAL A 49 -0.44 -1.70 -13.09
N LEU A 50 0.66 -1.09 -12.64
CA LEU A 50 0.70 -0.42 -11.32
C LEU A 50 -0.05 0.90 -11.29
N ALA A 51 -0.80 1.13 -10.22
CA ALA A 51 -1.18 2.47 -9.82
C ALA A 51 0.08 3.15 -9.26
N SER A 52 0.37 4.40 -9.63
CA SER A 52 1.07 5.26 -8.68
C SER A 52 0.22 5.26 -7.41
N ASN A 53 0.76 4.89 -6.24
CA ASN A 53 0.01 4.80 -4.97
C ASN A 53 -0.96 5.98 -4.94
N SER A 54 -2.27 5.75 -4.84
CA SER A 54 -3.37 6.71 -5.09
C SER A 54 -2.81 8.07 -5.55
N TYR A 55 -2.69 8.35 -6.87
CA TYR A 55 -1.93 9.50 -7.41
C TYR A 55 -1.91 10.76 -6.51
N GLU A 56 -3.04 11.11 -5.88
CA GLU A 56 -3.12 12.15 -4.84
C GLU A 56 -2.30 11.91 -3.56
N GLU A 57 -2.22 10.72 -2.92
CA GLU A 57 -1.33 10.46 -1.77
C GLU A 57 0.12 10.20 -2.18
N SER A 58 0.44 9.61 -3.34
CA SER A 58 1.84 9.57 -3.79
C SER A 58 2.35 10.92 -4.21
N GLU A 59 1.52 11.73 -4.87
CA GLU A 59 1.89 13.07 -5.26
C GLU A 59 1.82 13.99 -4.04
N LEU A 60 0.88 13.87 -3.10
CA LEU A 60 1.01 14.57 -1.82
C LEU A 60 2.23 14.11 -1.04
N MET A 61 2.53 12.81 -0.98
CA MET A 61 3.76 12.36 -0.35
C MET A 61 4.99 12.81 -1.13
N ALA A 62 5.04 12.82 -2.46
CA ALA A 62 6.18 13.23 -3.26
C ALA A 62 6.29 14.75 -3.48
N ASP A 63 5.19 15.50 -3.36
CA ASP A 63 5.05 16.97 -3.48
C ASP A 63 5.22 17.62 -2.11
N GLU A 64 4.70 17.01 -1.03
CA GLU A 64 5.05 17.37 0.36
C GLU A 64 6.45 16.85 0.76
N SER A 65 6.91 15.73 0.17
CA SER A 65 8.32 15.30 0.21
C SER A 65 9.11 15.68 -1.05
N MET A 66 8.74 16.80 -1.70
CA MET A 66 9.73 17.59 -2.44
C MET A 66 10.73 18.12 -1.42
N MET A 67 11.56 17.21 -0.93
CA MET A 67 12.80 17.50 -0.27
C MET A 67 13.50 18.49 -1.21
N ALA A 68 14.05 19.57 -0.67
CA ALA A 68 14.79 20.56 -1.44
C ALA A 68 16.04 19.97 -2.15
N ILE A 69 16.18 18.65 -2.18
CA ILE A 69 17.32 17.84 -2.57
C ILE A 69 16.86 16.76 -3.56
N GLU A 70 17.62 16.57 -4.62
CA GLU A 70 17.47 15.46 -5.57
C GLU A 70 18.40 14.33 -5.12
N LEU A 71 17.90 13.11 -4.98
CA LEU A 71 18.72 11.96 -4.60
C LEU A 71 19.14 11.20 -5.86
N ASP A 72 20.45 11.12 -6.12
CA ASP A 72 21.03 10.33 -7.21
C ASP A 72 21.53 8.99 -6.67
N TYR A 73 20.73 7.93 -6.90
CA TYR A 73 21.04 6.60 -6.40
C TYR A 73 22.03 5.87 -7.31
N GLN A 74 23.17 5.49 -6.75
CA GLN A 74 24.23 4.77 -7.43
C GLN A 74 24.36 3.35 -6.86
N ALA A 75 24.49 2.37 -7.75
CA ALA A 75 24.64 0.98 -7.35
C ALA A 75 26.07 0.68 -6.86
N GLY A 76 26.21 0.28 -5.60
CA GLY A 76 27.50 -0.11 -5.02
C GLY A 76 28.11 -1.37 -5.66
N GLU A 77 29.42 -1.55 -5.52
CA GLU A 77 30.14 -2.68 -6.12
C GLU A 77 29.72 -4.05 -5.54
N ALA A 78 29.16 -4.08 -4.33
CA ALA A 78 28.74 -5.30 -3.65
C ALA A 78 27.41 -5.87 -4.17
N LEU A 79 26.62 -5.10 -4.91
CA LEU A 79 25.34 -5.57 -5.46
C LEU A 79 25.56 -6.59 -6.58
N SER A 80 24.76 -7.66 -6.55
CA SER A 80 24.79 -8.71 -7.57
C SER A 80 24.25 -8.21 -8.91
N ASP A 81 24.86 -8.68 -9.99
CA ASP A 81 24.39 -8.52 -11.38
C ASP A 81 23.54 -9.73 -11.84
N GLU A 82 23.33 -10.72 -10.98
CA GLU A 82 22.59 -11.93 -11.35
C GLU A 82 21.08 -11.69 -11.28
N PRO A 83 20.34 -11.83 -12.39
CA PRO A 83 18.87 -11.85 -12.37
C PRO A 83 18.36 -13.15 -11.75
N GLY A 84 17.06 -13.18 -11.46
CA GLY A 84 16.42 -14.31 -10.79
C GLY A 84 15.05 -14.65 -11.37
N SER A 85 14.26 -15.34 -10.55
CA SER A 85 12.85 -15.58 -10.81
C SER A 85 12.12 -15.69 -9.48
N GLY A 86 10.84 -15.34 -9.45
CA GLY A 86 10.04 -15.43 -8.24
C GLY A 86 8.55 -15.59 -8.51
N SER A 87 7.84 -16.09 -7.51
CA SER A 87 6.40 -16.30 -7.57
C SER A 87 5.65 -14.98 -7.41
N VAL A 88 4.62 -14.76 -8.23
CA VAL A 88 3.71 -13.61 -8.13
C VAL A 88 2.34 -14.07 -7.66
N TYR A 89 1.76 -13.32 -6.73
CA TYR A 89 0.46 -13.60 -6.15
C TYR A 89 -0.46 -12.40 -6.29
N ARG A 90 -1.68 -12.64 -6.73
CA ARG A 90 -2.75 -11.67 -6.67
C ARG A 90 -3.49 -11.81 -5.34
N LEU A 91 -3.79 -10.70 -4.68
CA LEU A 91 -4.67 -10.69 -3.53
C LEU A 91 -6.12 -10.63 -4.02
N SER A 92 -6.86 -11.73 -3.82
CA SER A 92 -8.24 -11.86 -4.28
C SER A 92 -9.22 -11.67 -3.14
N LEU A 93 -10.19 -10.78 -3.34
CA LEU A 93 -11.36 -10.63 -2.49
C LEU A 93 -12.47 -11.53 -3.01
N GLU A 94 -12.86 -12.52 -2.21
CA GLU A 94 -13.90 -13.47 -2.55
C GLU A 94 -15.21 -13.17 -1.79
N GLY A 95 -16.34 -13.35 -2.47
CA GLY A 95 -17.66 -13.16 -1.86
C GLY A 95 -18.14 -11.71 -1.91
N SER A 96 -18.82 -11.28 -0.85
CA SER A 96 -19.33 -9.91 -0.71
C SER A 96 -18.85 -9.29 0.60
N PRO A 97 -18.61 -7.96 0.62
CA PRO A 97 -18.13 -7.26 1.81
C PRO A 97 -19.08 -7.42 3.00
N GLU A 98 -20.39 -7.42 2.75
CA GLU A 98 -21.39 -7.56 3.80
C GLU A 98 -21.32 -8.93 4.47
N VAL A 99 -21.15 -10.00 3.68
CA VAL A 99 -21.04 -11.36 4.22
C VAL A 99 -19.76 -11.51 5.05
N VAL A 100 -18.64 -10.96 4.58
CA VAL A 100 -17.37 -10.96 5.33
C VAL A 100 -17.54 -10.21 6.64
N LEU A 101 -18.11 -9.01 6.60
CA LEU A 101 -18.27 -8.17 7.79
C LEU A 101 -19.24 -8.78 8.82
N GLU A 102 -20.33 -9.43 8.37
CA GLU A 102 -21.24 -10.17 9.24
C GLU A 102 -20.60 -11.42 9.86
N GLN A 103 -19.66 -12.08 9.17
CA GLN A 103 -18.89 -13.19 9.74
C GLN A 103 -17.93 -12.68 10.81
N LEU A 104 -17.20 -11.59 10.55
CA LEU A 104 -16.36 -10.91 11.54
C LEU A 104 -17.20 -10.47 12.75
N GLY A 105 -18.38 -9.89 12.51
CA GLY A 105 -19.31 -9.46 13.57
C GLY A 105 -19.70 -10.59 14.52
N LYS A 106 -19.90 -11.81 14.01
CA LYS A 106 -20.18 -12.98 14.85
C LYS A 106 -19.00 -13.34 15.76
N THR A 107 -17.77 -13.20 15.27
CA THR A 107 -16.55 -13.43 16.06
C THR A 107 -16.44 -12.44 17.22
N PHE A 108 -16.76 -11.16 16.97
CA PHE A 108 -16.65 -10.09 17.98
C PHE A 108 -17.95 -9.80 18.76
N GLY A 109 -19.02 -10.56 18.51
CA GLY A 109 -20.31 -10.37 19.18
C GLY A 109 -21.08 -9.11 18.75
N ILE A 110 -20.73 -8.50 17.62
CA ILE A 110 -21.47 -7.37 17.04
C ILE A 110 -22.64 -7.92 16.24
N LEU A 111 -23.86 -7.65 16.72
CA LEU A 111 -25.09 -8.05 16.04
C LEU A 111 -25.58 -6.93 15.12
N GLY A 112 -26.00 -7.28 13.92
CA GLY A 112 -26.55 -6.33 12.96
C GLY A 112 -26.42 -6.82 11.53
N SER A 113 -26.63 -5.90 10.59
CA SER A 113 -26.33 -6.07 9.17
C SER A 113 -25.28 -5.05 8.77
N ALA A 114 -24.33 -5.48 7.94
CA ALA A 114 -23.34 -4.59 7.37
C ALA A 114 -24.02 -3.55 6.45
N GLN A 115 -23.46 -2.35 6.43
CA GLN A 115 -23.96 -1.22 5.63
C GLN A 115 -22.78 -0.50 4.98
N GLU A 116 -23.04 0.26 3.92
CA GLU A 116 -22.08 1.25 3.42
C GLU A 116 -21.75 2.24 4.54
N SER A 117 -20.47 2.60 4.69
CA SER A 117 -20.05 3.58 5.68
C SER A 117 -20.55 4.98 5.31
N ALA A 118 -20.58 5.89 6.29
CA ALA A 118 -20.88 7.30 6.03
C ALA A 118 -19.90 7.96 5.04
N TYR A 119 -18.74 7.35 4.82
CA TYR A 119 -17.65 7.81 3.93
C TYR A 119 -17.51 6.96 2.65
N PHE A 120 -18.53 6.21 2.26
CA PHE A 120 -18.49 5.33 1.10
C PHE A 120 -18.14 6.09 -0.21
N ASP A 121 -17.11 5.61 -0.93
CA ASP A 121 -16.78 6.00 -2.29
C ASP A 121 -16.77 4.72 -3.16
N PRO A 122 -17.44 4.68 -4.33
CA PRO A 122 -17.39 3.51 -5.22
C PRO A 122 -15.96 3.10 -5.66
N ARG A 123 -15.00 4.03 -5.64
CA ARG A 123 -13.57 3.77 -5.90
C ARG A 123 -12.86 3.19 -4.69
N TRP A 124 -13.32 3.50 -3.48
CA TRP A 124 -12.78 3.04 -2.18
C TRP A 124 -13.93 2.55 -1.29
N PRO A 125 -14.56 1.41 -1.62
CA PRO A 125 -15.84 1.02 -1.04
C PRO A 125 -15.68 0.60 0.42
N GLY A 126 -16.06 1.50 1.35
CA GLY A 126 -16.01 1.29 2.79
C GLY A 126 -17.34 0.79 3.36
N TYR A 127 -17.29 -0.23 4.21
CA TYR A 127 -18.45 -0.83 4.88
C TYR A 127 -18.25 -0.82 6.39
N VAL A 128 -19.36 -0.79 7.12
CA VAL A 128 -19.38 -0.79 8.58
C VAL A 128 -20.42 -1.75 9.14
N LEU A 129 -20.10 -2.34 10.29
CA LEU A 129 -21.03 -3.08 11.13
C LEU A 129 -20.88 -2.58 12.58
N GLY A 130 -21.96 -2.02 13.12
CA GLY A 130 -21.95 -1.31 14.41
C GLY A 130 -22.05 0.20 14.23
N PRO A 131 -21.93 0.98 15.32
CA PRO A 131 -21.99 2.43 15.27
C PRO A 131 -20.70 3.05 14.72
N GLU A 132 -20.82 4.14 13.94
CA GLU A 132 -19.69 4.96 13.45
C GLU A 132 -19.39 6.16 14.37
N ASP A 133 -20.19 6.37 15.42
CA ASP A 133 -20.13 7.54 16.31
C ASP A 133 -19.37 7.28 17.62
N TRP A 134 -18.58 6.20 17.67
CA TRP A 134 -17.82 5.77 18.86
C TRP A 134 -18.70 5.39 20.07
N SER A 135 -20.02 5.21 19.90
CA SER A 135 -20.92 4.82 20.99
C SER A 135 -20.84 3.35 21.40
N GLY A 136 -20.15 2.50 20.64
CA GLY A 136 -19.99 1.08 20.92
C GLY A 136 -19.04 0.36 19.96
N PRO A 137 -18.86 -0.96 20.12
CA PRO A 137 -17.97 -1.74 19.28
C PRO A 137 -18.39 -1.72 17.82
N SER A 138 -17.42 -1.54 16.92
CA SER A 138 -17.66 -1.44 15.48
C SER A 138 -16.62 -2.23 14.68
N LEU A 139 -17.00 -2.61 13.47
CA LEU A 139 -16.11 -3.18 12.46
C LEU A 139 -16.18 -2.31 11.21
N MET A 140 -15.03 -1.91 10.70
CA MET A 140 -14.88 -1.22 9.43
C MET A 140 -14.17 -2.14 8.43
N LEU A 141 -14.56 -2.10 7.16
CA LEU A 141 -13.95 -2.88 6.09
C LEU A 141 -13.83 -2.03 4.84
N ASN A 142 -12.63 -1.95 4.27
CA ASN A 142 -12.42 -1.41 2.94
C ASN A 142 -12.41 -2.58 1.93
N TRP A 143 -13.29 -2.57 0.93
CA TRP A 143 -13.43 -3.65 -0.05
C TRP A 143 -12.60 -3.42 -1.32
N GLN A 144 -11.31 -3.19 -1.14
CA GLN A 144 -10.32 -3.03 -2.20
C GLN A 144 -8.93 -3.46 -1.72
N GLY A 145 -8.00 -3.70 -2.64
CA GLY A 145 -6.64 -4.10 -2.32
C GLY A 145 -6.61 -5.39 -1.50
N THR A 146 -6.20 -5.27 -0.23
CA THR A 146 -6.12 -6.38 0.72
C THR A 146 -7.45 -6.69 1.42
N GLY A 147 -8.48 -5.86 1.24
CA GLY A 147 -9.72 -6.00 1.98
C GLY A 147 -9.52 -5.69 3.47
N SER A 148 -8.80 -4.61 3.79
CA SER A 148 -8.42 -4.31 5.17
C SER A 148 -9.65 -4.09 6.04
N TRP A 149 -9.64 -4.65 7.23
CA TRP A 149 -10.70 -4.47 8.20
C TRP A 149 -10.14 -4.18 9.58
N TYR A 150 -10.95 -3.48 10.37
CA TYR A 150 -10.59 -3.03 11.70
C TYR A 150 -11.77 -3.15 12.65
N TYR A 151 -11.59 -3.90 13.72
CA TYR A 151 -12.47 -3.92 14.88
C TYR A 151 -11.98 -2.88 15.89
N SER A 152 -12.91 -2.10 16.43
CA SER A 152 -12.65 -1.17 17.52
C SER A 152 -13.70 -1.29 18.62
N ASN A 153 -13.26 -1.16 19.87
CA ASN A 153 -14.14 -1.08 21.03
C ASN A 153 -13.83 0.15 21.87
N PRO A 154 -14.64 1.21 21.74
CA PRO A 154 -14.54 2.43 22.54
C PRO A 154 -14.49 2.18 24.06
N ALA A 155 -15.23 1.19 24.55
CA ALA A 155 -15.33 0.88 25.98
C ALA A 155 -14.07 0.24 26.56
N ALA A 156 -13.08 -0.11 25.74
CA ALA A 156 -11.78 -0.57 26.21
C ALA A 156 -10.87 0.59 26.65
N TYR A 157 -11.12 1.81 26.16
CA TYR A 157 -10.34 2.98 26.51
C TYR A 157 -10.91 3.64 27.77
N GLN A 158 -10.03 4.10 28.64
CA GLN A 158 -10.43 4.80 29.85
C GLN A 158 -10.99 6.17 29.49
N ASP A 159 -12.09 6.55 30.15
CA ASP A 159 -12.60 7.92 30.02
C ASP A 159 -11.58 8.92 30.56
N PRO A 160 -11.41 10.08 29.90
CA PRO A 160 -10.62 11.16 30.44
C PRO A 160 -11.28 11.70 31.72
N VAL A 161 -10.46 12.07 32.71
CA VAL A 161 -10.92 12.75 33.92
C VAL A 161 -10.96 14.25 33.62
N CYS A 162 -12.17 14.81 33.59
CA CYS A 162 -12.38 16.23 33.31
C CYS A 162 -12.65 17.00 34.60
N ASP A 163 -11.72 17.88 34.98
CA ASP A 163 -11.85 18.78 36.11
C ASP A 163 -12.33 20.16 35.67
N GLN A 164 -13.20 20.78 36.46
CA GLN A 164 -13.62 22.16 36.23
C GLN A 164 -12.53 23.11 36.74
N VAL A 165 -11.98 23.90 35.83
CA VAL A 165 -11.01 24.95 36.17
C VAL A 165 -11.59 26.33 35.87
N ALA A 166 -11.17 27.33 36.65
CA ALA A 166 -11.60 28.70 36.44
C ALA A 166 -11.05 29.23 35.11
N SER A 167 -11.90 29.85 34.29
CA SER A 167 -11.45 30.42 33.02
C SER A 167 -10.41 31.53 33.25
N GLU A 168 -9.20 31.36 32.73
CA GLU A 168 -8.19 32.43 32.74
C GLU A 168 -8.59 33.51 31.72
N GLY A 169 -9.35 34.52 32.19
CA GLY A 169 -9.83 35.58 31.30
C GLY A 169 -10.81 36.60 31.89
N GLY A 170 -11.14 36.53 33.19
CA GLY A 170 -11.92 37.57 33.87
C GLY A 170 -13.42 37.62 33.55
N GLU A 171 -13.94 36.69 32.74
CA GLU A 171 -15.38 36.41 32.70
C GLU A 171 -15.71 35.32 33.74
N GLU A 172 -16.82 35.47 34.47
CA GLU A 172 -17.34 34.42 35.35
C GLU A 172 -17.73 33.20 34.49
N GLY A 173 -16.81 32.24 34.40
CA GLY A 173 -16.99 31.00 33.65
C GLY A 173 -16.02 29.91 34.13
N PHE A 174 -16.48 28.67 34.06
CA PHE A 174 -15.64 27.48 34.24
C PHE A 174 -15.34 26.91 32.85
N THR A 175 -14.10 26.45 32.64
CA THR A 175 -13.75 25.56 31.54
C THR A 175 -13.46 24.16 32.10
N TYR A 176 -13.50 23.13 31.26
CA TYR A 176 -13.09 21.79 31.65
C TYR A 176 -11.69 21.53 31.12
N GLU A 177 -10.79 21.13 32.00
CA GLU A 177 -9.51 20.54 31.62
C GLU A 177 -9.64 19.03 31.78
N CYS A 178 -9.45 18.31 30.68
CA CYS A 178 -9.55 16.86 30.64
C CYS A 178 -8.15 16.25 30.53
N GLU A 179 -7.80 15.42 31.50
CA GLU A 179 -6.57 14.63 31.48
C GLU A 179 -6.90 13.16 31.23
N ASN A 180 -6.03 12.47 30.50
CA ASN A 180 -6.15 11.02 30.36
C ASN A 180 -6.00 10.38 31.73
N SER A 181 -6.86 9.41 32.02
CA SER A 181 -6.71 8.57 33.21
C SER A 181 -5.31 7.94 33.23
N ALA A 182 -4.74 7.81 34.43
CA ALA A 182 -3.48 7.09 34.59
C ALA A 182 -3.65 5.63 34.15
N ALA A 183 -2.63 5.08 33.51
CA ALA A 183 -2.55 3.67 33.17
C ALA A 183 -2.92 2.79 34.38
N GLY A 184 -3.92 1.94 34.22
CA GLY A 184 -4.45 1.16 35.32
C GLY A 184 -5.56 0.20 34.90
N GLY A 185 -5.33 -1.09 35.07
CA GLY A 185 -6.29 -2.12 34.70
C GLY A 185 -5.64 -3.49 34.70
N GLU A 186 -6.45 -4.54 34.72
CA GLU A 186 -5.96 -5.89 34.46
C GLU A 186 -5.63 -6.01 32.97
N LEU A 187 -4.42 -6.46 32.66
CA LEU A 187 -3.97 -6.75 31.30
C LEU A 187 -3.65 -8.24 31.18
N PRO A 188 -3.89 -8.87 30.01
CA PRO A 188 -3.44 -10.23 29.79
C PRO A 188 -1.92 -10.28 29.84
N SER A 189 -1.35 -11.41 30.26
CA SER A 189 0.07 -11.64 30.01
C SER A 189 0.34 -11.77 28.50
N ALA A 190 1.58 -11.52 28.07
CA ALA A 190 1.96 -11.67 26.66
C ALA A 190 1.63 -13.09 26.11
N GLU A 191 1.80 -14.13 26.94
CA GLU A 191 1.46 -15.52 26.58
C GLU A 191 -0.05 -15.76 26.44
N GLU A 192 -0.87 -15.10 27.25
CA GLU A 192 -2.33 -15.15 27.13
C GLU A 192 -2.81 -14.36 25.91
N ALA A 193 -2.20 -13.19 25.66
CA ALA A 193 -2.48 -12.36 24.49
C ALA A 193 -2.18 -13.11 23.19
N LYS A 194 -1.01 -13.76 23.08
CA LYS A 194 -0.64 -14.59 21.92
C LYS A 194 -1.63 -15.74 21.68
N LYS A 195 -2.05 -16.45 22.73
CA LYS A 195 -3.04 -17.54 22.58
C LYS A 195 -4.39 -17.01 22.12
N SER A 196 -4.87 -15.94 22.75
CA SER A 196 -6.13 -15.30 22.36
C SER A 196 -6.08 -14.77 20.93
N ALA A 197 -4.92 -14.25 20.50
CA ALA A 197 -4.71 -13.78 19.15
C ALA A 197 -4.70 -14.92 18.13
N ALA A 198 -4.01 -16.03 18.39
CA ALA A 198 -4.03 -17.20 17.51
C ALA A 198 -5.45 -17.74 17.28
N GLU A 199 -6.27 -17.79 18.34
CA GLU A 199 -7.68 -18.19 18.26
C GLU A 199 -8.51 -17.19 17.43
N THR A 200 -8.33 -15.90 17.69
CA THR A 200 -9.08 -14.83 17.01
C THR A 200 -8.70 -14.74 15.53
N PHE A 201 -7.41 -14.74 15.21
CA PHE A 201 -6.89 -14.73 13.84
C PHE A 201 -7.42 -15.93 13.06
N SER A 202 -7.39 -17.12 13.68
CA SER A 202 -7.93 -18.32 13.02
C SER A 202 -9.43 -18.19 12.73
N ALA A 203 -10.18 -17.57 13.64
CA ALA A 203 -11.62 -17.31 13.46
C ALA A 203 -11.92 -16.22 12.41
N THR A 204 -10.97 -15.33 12.12
CA THR A 204 -11.10 -14.26 11.12
C THR A 204 -10.37 -14.54 9.81
N GLY A 205 -9.83 -15.74 9.62
CA GLY A 205 -9.30 -16.21 8.33
C GLY A 205 -7.78 -16.38 8.24
N PHE A 206 -7.03 -16.16 9.32
CA PHE A 206 -5.58 -16.32 9.36
C PHE A 206 -5.14 -17.33 10.42
N THR A 207 -4.72 -18.52 9.98
CA THR A 207 -4.24 -19.56 10.89
C THR A 207 -2.75 -19.35 11.18
N VAL A 208 -2.42 -19.12 12.45
CA VAL A 208 -1.05 -18.93 12.91
C VAL A 208 -0.85 -19.60 14.28
N SER A 209 0.37 -20.04 14.57
CA SER A 209 0.68 -20.57 15.90
C SER A 209 0.95 -19.43 16.90
N PRO A 210 0.66 -19.60 18.20
CA PRO A 210 1.03 -18.59 19.20
C PRO A 210 2.54 -18.29 19.25
N GLU A 211 3.36 -19.25 18.83
CA GLU A 211 4.83 -19.15 18.78
C GLU A 211 5.27 -18.10 17.75
N ASP A 212 4.55 -18.00 16.64
CA ASP A 212 4.84 -17.12 15.49
C ASP A 212 4.17 -15.74 15.63
N ILE A 213 3.51 -15.47 16.77
CA ILE A 213 2.95 -14.16 17.10
C ILE A 213 3.98 -13.36 17.88
N HIS A 214 4.27 -12.15 17.42
CA HIS A 214 5.19 -11.21 18.04
C HIS A 214 4.46 -10.28 19.01
N VAL A 215 5.18 -9.82 20.03
CA VAL A 215 4.68 -8.80 20.97
C VAL A 215 5.19 -7.45 20.49
N LEU A 216 4.27 -6.55 20.16
CA LEU A 216 4.57 -5.18 19.73
C LEU A 216 4.77 -4.26 20.93
N VAL A 217 3.88 -4.37 21.92
CA VAL A 217 3.93 -3.58 23.16
C VAL A 217 3.45 -4.44 24.31
N ASN A 218 4.04 -4.24 25.48
CA ASN A 218 3.69 -4.93 26.72
C ASN A 218 4.12 -4.07 27.91
N ASP A 219 3.30 -3.08 28.22
CA ASP A 219 3.53 -2.14 29.30
C ASP A 219 2.22 -1.83 30.05
N GLU A 220 2.22 -0.79 30.89
CA GLU A 220 1.05 -0.39 31.66
C GLU A 220 -0.09 0.20 30.81
N TRP A 221 0.20 0.64 29.58
CA TRP A 221 -0.76 1.22 28.63
C TRP A 221 -1.38 0.19 27.71
N GLY A 222 -0.83 -1.02 27.66
CA GLY A 222 -1.49 -2.13 26.98
C GLY A 222 -0.58 -3.27 26.58
N VAL A 223 -1.22 -4.24 25.96
CA VAL A 223 -0.56 -5.38 25.32
C VAL A 223 -0.98 -5.43 23.87
N GLY A 224 -0.01 -5.35 22.98
CA GLY A 224 -0.21 -5.42 21.53
C GLY A 224 0.56 -6.60 20.97
N VAL A 225 -0.07 -7.36 20.10
CA VAL A 225 0.54 -8.51 19.42
C VAL A 225 0.22 -8.48 17.95
N SER A 226 1.09 -9.06 17.14
CA SER A 226 0.84 -9.19 15.72
C SER A 226 1.48 -10.42 15.10
N ALA A 227 0.98 -10.80 13.94
CA ALA A 227 1.55 -11.84 13.10
C ALA A 227 1.37 -11.50 11.63
N THR A 228 2.39 -11.88 10.86
CA THR A 228 2.51 -11.58 9.45
C THR A 228 2.09 -12.80 8.62
N VAL A 229 1.37 -12.57 7.52
CA VAL A 229 1.10 -13.63 6.54
C VAL A 229 2.38 -13.96 5.80
N GLU A 230 2.73 -15.24 5.77
CA GLU A 230 3.82 -15.76 4.97
C GLU A 230 3.33 -16.39 3.67
N VAL A 231 4.09 -16.17 2.60
CA VAL A 231 3.90 -16.85 1.32
C VAL A 231 5.20 -17.56 0.95
N GLU A 232 5.13 -18.88 0.77
CA GLU A 232 6.31 -19.73 0.55
C GLU A 232 7.38 -19.59 1.67
N GLY A 233 6.96 -19.27 2.89
CA GLY A 233 7.84 -19.06 4.05
C GLY A 233 8.56 -17.71 4.07
N ILE A 234 8.14 -16.76 3.22
CA ILE A 234 8.64 -15.38 3.21
C ILE A 234 7.54 -14.47 3.78
N PRO A 235 7.84 -13.63 4.79
CA PRO A 235 6.86 -12.73 5.36
C PRO A 235 6.44 -11.64 4.36
N THR A 236 5.19 -11.21 4.44
CA THR A 236 4.58 -10.22 3.54
C THR A 236 4.17 -8.96 4.30
N ALA A 237 3.73 -7.92 3.59
CA ALA A 237 3.18 -6.72 4.25
C ALA A 237 1.78 -6.91 4.86
N MET A 238 1.17 -8.10 4.75
CA MET A 238 -0.14 -8.37 5.33
C MET A 238 0.02 -8.81 6.79
N GLU A 239 -0.60 -8.07 7.70
CA GLU A 239 -0.44 -8.24 9.14
C GLU A 239 -1.80 -8.32 9.83
N TRP A 240 -1.90 -9.24 10.79
CA TRP A 240 -2.99 -9.29 11.74
C TRP A 240 -2.46 -8.80 13.07
N SER A 241 -3.20 -7.90 13.71
CA SER A 241 -2.78 -7.33 14.99
C SER A 241 -3.94 -7.27 15.97
N MET A 242 -3.63 -7.35 17.25
CA MET A 242 -4.57 -7.19 18.34
C MET A 242 -3.97 -6.32 19.42
N PHE A 243 -4.81 -5.49 20.03
CA PHE A 243 -4.41 -4.64 21.13
C PHE A 243 -5.44 -4.67 22.26
N TRP A 244 -4.92 -4.78 23.48
CA TRP A 244 -5.65 -4.65 24.73
C TRP A 244 -5.20 -3.38 25.43
N ALA A 245 -6.14 -2.46 25.62
CA ALA A 245 -5.95 -1.30 26.49
C ALA A 245 -6.08 -1.71 27.97
N PRO A 246 -5.68 -0.86 28.93
CA PRO A 246 -5.71 -1.20 30.35
C PRO A 246 -7.14 -1.52 30.82
N GLY A 247 -7.40 -2.79 31.12
CA GLY A 247 -8.73 -3.29 31.47
C GLY A 247 -9.03 -4.64 30.81
N PRO A 248 -10.15 -5.29 31.17
CA PRO A 248 -10.45 -6.66 30.74
C PRO A 248 -10.99 -6.76 29.31
N VAL A 249 -10.99 -5.66 28.54
CA VAL A 249 -11.72 -5.54 27.28
C VAL A 249 -10.73 -5.40 26.11
N LEU A 250 -10.90 -6.26 25.11
CA LEU A 250 -10.18 -6.15 23.84
C LEU A 250 -10.50 -4.81 23.18
N ALA A 251 -9.46 -4.03 22.87
CA ALA A 251 -9.60 -2.69 22.32
C ALA A 251 -9.72 -2.70 20.81
N SER A 252 -8.85 -3.44 20.12
CA SER A 252 -8.87 -3.48 18.66
C SER A 252 -8.28 -4.75 18.07
N VAL A 253 -8.71 -5.04 16.84
CA VAL A 253 -8.16 -6.10 15.99
C VAL A 253 -8.10 -5.59 14.55
N ALA A 254 -6.99 -5.79 13.86
CA ALA A 254 -6.86 -5.51 12.44
C ALA A 254 -6.54 -6.79 11.66
N GLY A 255 -6.91 -6.79 10.38
CA GLY A 255 -6.51 -7.85 9.46
C GLY A 255 -6.99 -7.57 8.04
N HIS A 256 -6.98 -8.63 7.23
CA HIS A 256 -7.29 -8.53 5.79
C HIS A 256 -8.31 -9.59 5.38
N ALA A 257 -9.08 -9.31 4.33
CA ALA A 257 -10.04 -10.27 3.76
C ALA A 257 -9.50 -10.97 2.50
N ALA A 258 -8.46 -10.42 1.88
CA ALA A 258 -7.91 -10.98 0.66
C ALA A 258 -7.09 -12.26 0.91
N ILE A 259 -7.14 -13.17 -0.05
CA ILE A 259 -6.36 -14.42 -0.04
C ILE A 259 -5.33 -14.37 -1.17
N PRO A 260 -4.05 -14.69 -0.90
CA PRO A 260 -3.04 -14.80 -1.95
C PRO A 260 -3.34 -15.95 -2.92
N ALA A 261 -3.54 -15.61 -4.19
CA ALA A 261 -3.70 -16.57 -5.29
C ALA A 261 -2.45 -16.53 -6.18
N LYS A 262 -1.76 -17.67 -6.32
CA LYS A 262 -0.54 -17.77 -7.15
C LYS A 262 -0.91 -17.65 -8.62
N GLU A 263 -0.31 -16.68 -9.30
CA GLU A 263 -0.56 -16.40 -10.71
C GLU A 263 0.54 -16.99 -11.61
N GLY A 264 1.76 -17.12 -11.08
CA GLY A 264 2.84 -17.75 -11.81
C GLY A 264 4.21 -17.49 -11.18
N THR A 265 5.24 -17.85 -11.94
CA THR A 265 6.63 -17.53 -11.64
C THR A 265 7.16 -16.72 -12.82
N PHE A 266 7.82 -15.61 -12.51
CA PHE A 266 8.26 -14.60 -13.47
C PHE A 266 9.74 -14.32 -13.27
N ASP A 267 10.41 -13.91 -14.35
CA ASP A 267 11.81 -13.49 -14.31
C ASP A 267 11.94 -12.16 -13.55
N THR A 268 13.05 -12.00 -12.83
CA THR A 268 13.39 -10.79 -12.07
C THR A 268 14.70 -10.18 -12.57
N ILE A 269 14.80 -8.86 -12.48
CA ILE A 269 16.06 -8.14 -12.72
C ILE A 269 17.03 -8.35 -11.55
N SER A 270 18.30 -8.00 -11.75
CA SER A 270 19.31 -8.07 -10.70
C SER A 270 19.10 -6.98 -9.64
N PRO A 271 19.62 -7.14 -8.41
CA PRO A 271 19.62 -6.08 -7.40
C PRO A 271 20.30 -4.80 -7.89
N ARG A 272 21.39 -4.90 -8.66
CA ARG A 272 22.05 -3.74 -9.28
C ARG A 272 21.11 -3.01 -10.23
N ASP A 273 20.42 -3.74 -11.10
CA ASP A 273 19.49 -3.16 -12.09
C ASP A 273 18.22 -2.59 -11.44
N ALA A 274 17.92 -2.96 -10.18
CA ALA A 274 16.80 -2.42 -9.42
C ALA A 274 17.09 -1.04 -8.80
N VAL A 275 18.35 -0.64 -8.65
CA VAL A 275 18.72 0.66 -8.04
C VAL A 275 18.08 1.87 -8.73
N PRO A 276 18.04 1.97 -10.07
CA PRO A 276 17.34 3.07 -10.76
C PRO A 276 15.85 3.17 -10.43
N ARG A 277 15.22 2.11 -9.90
CA ARG A 277 13.80 2.15 -9.49
C ARG A 277 13.56 2.99 -8.25
N LEU A 278 14.58 3.26 -7.43
CA LEU A 278 14.50 4.13 -6.26
C LEU A 278 14.11 5.57 -6.63
N ALA A 279 14.46 6.02 -7.84
CA ALA A 279 14.11 7.35 -8.32
C ALA A 279 12.60 7.53 -8.61
N SER A 280 11.79 6.46 -8.51
CA SER A 280 10.34 6.57 -8.71
C SER A 280 9.54 5.69 -7.76
N GLY A 281 8.69 6.33 -6.94
CA GLY A 281 7.77 5.69 -6.02
C GLY A 281 6.79 4.69 -6.68
N MET A 282 6.66 4.72 -8.01
CA MET A 282 5.84 3.76 -8.77
C MET A 282 6.30 2.31 -8.65
N TRP A 283 7.58 2.09 -8.35
CA TRP A 283 8.17 0.75 -8.20
C TRP A 283 8.22 0.29 -6.75
N TRP A 284 7.86 1.18 -5.83
CA TRP A 284 7.94 0.94 -4.41
C TRP A 284 6.74 0.10 -3.96
N GLY A 285 6.90 -0.55 -2.82
CA GLY A 285 5.78 -1.21 -2.18
C GLY A 285 6.07 -1.52 -0.73
N ALA A 286 5.06 -2.06 -0.07
CA ALA A 286 5.15 -2.40 1.35
C ALA A 286 5.85 -3.74 1.54
N VAL A 287 6.64 -3.86 2.60
CA VAL A 287 7.26 -5.12 3.05
C VAL A 287 6.73 -5.50 4.43
N ALA A 288 7.11 -6.67 4.93
CA ALA A 288 6.74 -7.11 6.27
C ALA A 288 7.19 -6.13 7.36
N ALA A 289 6.36 -5.97 8.39
CA ALA A 289 6.64 -5.08 9.52
C ALA A 289 7.94 -5.42 10.26
N SER A 290 8.36 -6.69 10.24
CA SER A 290 9.62 -7.17 10.83
C SER A 290 10.85 -6.44 10.30
N TYR A 291 10.82 -5.97 9.05
CA TYR A 291 11.90 -5.21 8.45
C TYR A 291 12.09 -3.83 9.08
N TYR A 292 11.06 -3.29 9.74
CA TYR A 292 11.13 -2.05 10.50
C TYR A 292 11.42 -2.29 11.98
N ALA A 293 11.08 -3.47 12.51
CA ALA A 293 11.19 -3.81 13.93
C ALA A 293 12.60 -4.26 14.38
N GLU A 294 13.43 -4.80 13.48
CA GLU A 294 14.78 -5.26 13.85
C GLU A 294 15.73 -4.14 14.29
N ASP A 295 15.47 -2.88 13.93
CA ASP A 295 16.33 -1.74 14.28
C ASP A 295 15.87 -0.90 15.48
N GLU A 296 14.60 -0.97 15.90
CA GLU A 296 14.21 -0.34 17.18
C GLU A 296 14.87 -1.01 18.39
N LEU A 297 15.27 -2.29 18.26
CA LEU A 297 15.99 -3.02 19.29
C LEU A 297 17.52 -2.80 19.25
N SER A 298 18.06 -2.25 18.16
CA SER A 298 19.50 -1.99 17.99
C SER A 298 19.87 -0.53 18.31
N HIS A 299 18.97 0.43 18.06
CA HIS A 299 19.24 1.86 18.24
C HIS A 299 18.14 2.58 19.05
N GLY A 300 17.99 2.16 20.30
CA GLY A 300 17.29 2.97 21.30
C GLY A 300 17.96 4.34 21.44
N GLN A 301 17.20 5.40 21.15
CA GLN A 301 17.48 6.79 21.55
C GLN A 301 18.90 7.29 21.17
N GLY A 302 19.17 7.49 19.88
CA GLY A 302 20.42 8.14 19.44
C GLY A 302 20.44 8.67 18.00
N ALA A 303 19.54 8.23 17.12
CA ALA A 303 19.67 8.46 15.67
C ALA A 303 19.09 9.80 15.14
N LEU A 304 19.13 10.88 15.93
CA LEU A 304 18.98 12.24 15.39
C LEU A 304 20.30 13.01 15.36
N GLU A 305 21.39 12.42 15.85
CA GLU A 305 22.73 13.01 15.85
C GLU A 305 23.73 12.05 15.19
N GLU A 306 23.78 12.03 13.86
CA GLU A 306 25.00 11.82 13.05
C GLU A 306 24.61 11.48 11.60
N PHE A 307 24.26 12.49 10.82
CA PHE A 307 24.57 12.43 9.39
C PHE A 307 26.11 12.47 9.28
N PRO A 308 26.77 11.47 8.66
CA PRO A 308 28.20 11.53 8.43
C PRO A 308 28.48 12.54 7.31
N GLY A 309 28.58 13.83 7.67
CA GLY A 309 29.02 14.89 6.75
C GLY A 309 28.41 16.28 6.91
N GLY A 310 27.50 16.52 7.85
CA GLY A 310 26.88 17.85 8.01
C GLY A 310 27.42 18.63 9.21
N GLU A 311 28.35 19.56 8.98
CA GLU A 311 28.17 20.87 9.66
C GLU A 311 26.75 21.33 9.32
N GLU A 312 25.99 21.87 10.29
CA GLU A 312 24.63 22.41 10.13
C GLU A 312 24.45 23.09 8.76
N GLY A 313 24.03 22.28 7.78
CA GLY A 313 24.06 22.62 6.38
C GLY A 313 22.62 22.75 5.97
N GLU A 314 22.16 23.99 5.80
CA GLU A 314 20.91 24.26 5.11
C GLU A 314 21.00 23.63 3.72
N PHE A 315 20.32 22.50 3.51
CA PHE A 315 20.20 21.89 2.19
C PHE A 315 19.66 22.92 1.20
N GLN A 316 20.35 23.09 0.08
CA GLN A 316 19.94 24.10 -0.91
C GLN A 316 18.95 23.49 -1.91
N PRO A 317 17.84 24.17 -2.22
CA PRO A 317 16.94 23.78 -3.31
C PRO A 317 17.69 23.44 -4.60
N GLY A 318 17.64 22.18 -5.03
CA GLY A 318 18.31 21.66 -6.23
C GLY A 318 19.70 21.07 -5.99
N GLU A 319 20.10 20.87 -4.73
CA GLU A 319 21.28 20.08 -4.38
C GLU A 319 21.05 18.61 -4.72
N VAL A 320 21.98 18.01 -5.46
CA VAL A 320 21.96 16.58 -5.79
C VAL A 320 22.83 15.85 -4.77
N ILE A 321 22.23 14.94 -4.00
CA ILE A 321 22.94 14.09 -3.04
C ILE A 321 23.14 12.72 -3.67
N GLU A 322 24.40 12.33 -3.83
CA GLU A 322 24.75 10.99 -4.29
C GLU A 322 24.54 9.98 -3.15
N VAL A 323 23.75 8.95 -3.43
CA VAL A 323 23.38 7.92 -2.46
C VAL A 323 23.82 6.56 -3.00
N VAL A 324 24.80 5.93 -2.34
CA VAL A 324 25.32 4.63 -2.79
C VAL A 324 24.56 3.50 -2.10
N VAL A 325 23.86 2.68 -2.89
CA VAL A 325 23.20 1.46 -2.41
C VAL A 325 24.25 0.37 -2.23
N GLY A 326 24.55 0.04 -0.98
CA GLY A 326 25.65 -0.86 -0.62
C GLY A 326 25.22 -2.31 -0.40
N ASP A 327 23.97 -2.55 -0.03
CA ASP A 327 23.47 -3.87 0.35
C ASP A 327 22.03 -4.10 -0.14
N PHE A 328 21.63 -5.36 -0.23
CA PHE A 328 20.27 -5.73 -0.60
C PHE A 328 19.80 -6.98 0.13
N GLU A 329 18.49 -7.05 0.35
CA GLU A 329 17.83 -8.27 0.80
C GLU A 329 16.68 -8.62 -0.16
N GLN A 330 16.60 -9.90 -0.57
CA GLN A 330 15.49 -10.38 -1.38
C GLN A 330 14.27 -10.69 -0.50
N THR A 331 13.12 -10.14 -0.87
CA THR A 331 11.87 -10.30 -0.11
C THR A 331 10.64 -10.27 -1.01
N LEU A 332 9.46 -10.24 -0.40
CA LEU A 332 8.19 -10.01 -1.07
C LEU A 332 7.72 -8.57 -0.83
N VAL A 333 7.31 -7.91 -1.91
CA VAL A 333 6.81 -6.54 -1.92
C VAL A 333 5.33 -6.55 -2.27
N MET A 334 4.51 -5.88 -1.47
CA MET A 334 3.10 -5.67 -1.73
C MET A 334 2.89 -4.36 -2.49
N MET A 335 2.14 -4.43 -3.59
CA MET A 335 1.88 -3.29 -4.48
C MET A 335 0.46 -3.31 -5.05
N TRP A 336 0.01 -2.19 -5.60
CA TRP A 336 -1.35 -2.01 -6.13
C TRP A 336 -1.35 -1.78 -7.63
N ASP A 337 -2.33 -2.37 -8.30
CA ASP A 337 -2.59 -2.12 -9.71
C ASP A 337 -3.53 -0.93 -9.93
N VAL A 338 -3.65 -0.44 -11.17
CA VAL A 338 -4.51 0.69 -11.58
C VAL A 338 -5.99 0.46 -11.31
N ASN A 339 -6.42 -0.80 -11.13
CA ASN A 339 -7.78 -1.16 -10.78
C ASN A 339 -7.96 -1.29 -9.25
N GLY A 340 -6.90 -1.04 -8.47
CA GLY A 340 -6.87 -1.15 -7.02
C GLY A 340 -6.79 -2.58 -6.49
N ALA A 341 -6.45 -3.57 -7.31
CA ALA A 341 -6.13 -4.89 -6.80
C ALA A 341 -4.72 -4.87 -6.19
N ALA A 342 -4.54 -5.58 -5.08
CA ALA A 342 -3.23 -5.71 -4.45
C ALA A 342 -2.53 -7.00 -4.92
N TRP A 343 -1.20 -6.96 -4.91
CA TRP A 343 -0.32 -7.98 -5.43
C TRP A 343 0.86 -8.17 -4.51
N ILE A 344 1.30 -9.40 -4.33
CA ILE A 344 2.54 -9.74 -3.65
C ILE A 344 3.52 -10.24 -4.70
N VAL A 345 4.62 -9.53 -4.88
CA VAL A 345 5.59 -9.76 -5.94
C VAL A 345 7.01 -9.91 -5.37
N PRO A 346 7.92 -10.56 -6.09
CA PRO A 346 9.34 -10.54 -5.74
C PRO A 346 9.89 -9.11 -5.74
N GLY A 347 10.74 -8.80 -4.76
CA GLY A 347 11.39 -7.50 -4.68
C GLY A 347 12.67 -7.53 -3.86
N TYR A 348 13.26 -6.35 -3.74
CA TYR A 348 14.47 -6.12 -2.95
C TYR A 348 14.23 -5.00 -1.96
N ILE A 349 14.73 -5.17 -0.74
CA ILE A 349 15.03 -4.05 0.16
C ILE A 349 16.43 -3.60 -0.19
N LEU A 350 16.56 -2.41 -0.74
CA LEU A 350 17.83 -1.79 -1.12
C LEU A 350 18.28 -0.86 0.01
N ARG A 351 19.46 -1.11 0.58
CA ARG A 351 20.02 -0.35 1.70
C ARG A 351 21.12 0.59 1.23
N PHE A 352 21.04 1.85 1.64
CA PHE A 352 21.95 2.94 1.29
C PHE A 352 22.55 3.66 2.52
N GLY A 353 22.44 3.06 3.70
CA GLY A 353 22.99 3.55 4.96
C GLY A 353 22.71 2.58 6.12
N GLU A 354 23.05 3.00 7.34
CA GLU A 354 22.94 2.16 8.54
C GLU A 354 21.61 2.35 9.30
N ALA A 355 20.79 3.38 8.99
CA ALA A 355 19.52 3.65 9.65
C ALA A 355 18.30 3.12 8.89
N LEU A 356 17.14 3.02 9.58
CA LEU A 356 15.87 2.52 9.03
C LEU A 356 15.36 3.30 7.81
N TRP A 357 15.56 4.62 7.78
CA TRP A 357 15.21 5.48 6.64
C TRP A 357 16.23 5.41 5.49
N ASP A 358 17.33 4.67 5.67
CA ASP A 358 18.33 4.43 4.63
C ASP A 358 18.03 3.17 3.81
N SER A 359 16.76 2.78 3.71
CA SER A 359 16.35 1.66 2.87
C SER A 359 15.02 1.90 2.17
N ALA A 360 14.85 1.28 1.01
CA ALA A 360 13.60 1.31 0.28
C ALA A 360 13.35 -0.03 -0.41
N ALA A 361 12.09 -0.45 -0.41
CA ALA A 361 11.66 -1.70 -1.01
C ALA A 361 11.10 -1.46 -2.42
N VAL A 362 11.66 -2.15 -3.41
CA VAL A 362 11.24 -2.05 -4.81
C VAL A 362 10.95 -3.44 -5.38
N THR A 363 9.98 -3.53 -6.30
CA THR A 363 9.78 -4.78 -7.05
C THR A 363 11.00 -5.13 -7.90
N SER A 364 11.26 -6.42 -8.07
CA SER A 364 12.32 -6.95 -8.92
C SER A 364 11.79 -7.55 -10.22
N LEU A 365 10.48 -7.50 -10.49
CA LEU A 365 9.89 -8.00 -11.74
C LEU A 365 10.40 -7.23 -12.96
N GLU A 366 10.58 -7.88 -14.12
CA GLU A 366 10.90 -7.17 -15.37
C GLU A 366 9.79 -6.17 -15.78
N ASP A 367 10.17 -5.07 -16.44
CA ASP A 367 9.26 -4.02 -16.95
C ASP A 367 8.18 -4.55 -17.92
N ARG A 368 8.35 -5.76 -18.48
CA ARG A 368 7.34 -6.34 -19.38
C ARG A 368 6.27 -7.13 -18.63
N VAL A 369 6.54 -7.50 -17.39
CA VAL A 369 5.57 -8.10 -16.47
C VAL A 369 4.71 -6.99 -15.85
N VAL A 370 5.31 -5.81 -15.64
CA VAL A 370 4.72 -4.66 -14.98
C VAL A 370 4.69 -3.44 -15.90
N GLU A 371 3.51 -3.03 -16.37
CA GLU A 371 3.35 -1.73 -17.05
C GLU A 371 2.86 -0.68 -16.08
N ILE A 372 3.18 0.57 -16.34
CA ILE A 372 2.63 1.66 -15.55
C ILE A 372 1.82 2.56 -16.46
N GLU A 373 0.59 2.87 -16.04
CA GLU A 373 -0.21 3.89 -16.70
C GLU A 373 0.39 5.26 -16.37
N THR A 374 1.07 5.84 -17.35
CA THR A 374 1.54 7.24 -17.25
C THR A 374 0.38 8.15 -17.61
N VAL A 375 -0.23 8.79 -16.61
CA VAL A 375 -1.15 9.90 -16.90
C VAL A 375 -0.29 11.03 -17.46
N THR A 376 -0.40 11.26 -18.76
CA THR A 376 0.24 12.41 -19.39
C THR A 376 -0.49 13.64 -18.88
N LEU A 377 0.11 14.36 -17.92
CA LEU A 377 -0.34 15.70 -17.58
C LEU A 377 -0.21 16.53 -18.86
N GLU A 378 -1.32 16.77 -19.54
CA GLU A 378 -1.36 17.83 -20.54
C GLU A 378 -1.01 19.12 -19.78
N ALA A 379 0.22 19.60 -20.01
CA ALA A 379 0.68 20.90 -19.55
C ALA A 379 -0.22 21.98 -20.19
N GLY A 380 -1.33 22.24 -19.51
CA GLY A 380 -2.37 23.17 -19.89
C GLY A 380 -2.47 24.30 -18.88
N MET A 381 -1.36 25.01 -18.65
CA MET A 381 -1.37 26.32 -18.03
C MET A 381 -0.48 27.26 -18.86
N GLU A 382 -1.08 27.82 -19.92
CA GLU A 382 -0.67 29.11 -20.51
C GLU A 382 -1.35 30.27 -19.79
#